data_AF-A0A3Q4BB34-F1
#
_entry.id   AF-A0A3Q4BB34-F1
#
_cell.length_a   1.000
_cell.length_b   1.000
_cell.length_c   1.000
_cell.angle_alpha   90.00
_cell.angle_beta   90.00
_cell.angle_gamma   90.00
#
_symmetry.space_group_name_H-M   'P 1'
#
loop_
_entity.id
_entity.type
_entity.pdbx_description
1 polymer ?
#
loop_
_entity_poly.entity_id
_entity_poly.type
_entity_poly.pdbx_seq_one_letter_code
_entity_poly.pdbx_strand_id
1 'polypeptide(L)'
;LMGLLVALSGFYLLLFYGKSSLFFTHRYIILPAVFALASAAVLVVVGCLGSLLSFRDSIFLQGLFVFLLVLVFTLESTASALAFFHSKKLDSELASLSGMFQQYTGSSQSHISWAVDGAQEELQCCGVQDYKDWMGTPWFNRTGGLSVPCSCCNSTFLSCNGTLDQP
;
A
#
# COMPACT_ATOMS: atom_id res chain seq x y z
N LEU A 1 -14.93 18.47 19.56
CA LEU A 1 -15.76 17.42 18.93
C LEU A 1 -15.10 16.87 17.66
N MET A 2 -14.90 17.69 16.61
CA MET A 2 -14.27 17.24 15.36
C MET A 2 -12.86 16.63 15.54
N GLY A 3 -12.00 17.24 16.35
CA GLY A 3 -10.66 16.66 16.63
C GLY A 3 -10.71 15.32 17.37
N LEU A 4 -11.75 15.07 18.18
CA LEU A 4 -11.93 13.79 18.87
C LEU A 4 -12.41 12.70 17.92
N LEU A 5 -13.26 13.05 16.95
CA LEU A 5 -13.68 12.16 15.86
C LEU A 5 -12.52 11.79 14.93
N VAL A 6 -11.63 12.74 14.62
CA VAL A 6 -10.43 12.49 13.82
C VAL A 6 -9.43 11.61 14.59
N ALA A 7 -9.24 11.83 15.88
CA ALA A 7 -8.38 10.98 16.71
C ALA A 7 -8.91 9.54 16.81
N LEU A 8 -10.22 9.38 17.00
CA LEU A 8 -10.87 8.06 17.07
C LEU A 8 -10.82 7.32 15.74
N SER A 9 -11.04 8.01 14.62
CA SER A 9 -10.93 7.41 13.28
C SER A 9 -9.49 7.07 12.91
N GLY A 10 -8.52 7.92 13.25
CA GLY A 10 -7.09 7.62 13.08
C GLY A 10 -6.63 6.43 13.92
N PHE A 11 -7.07 6.33 15.17
CA PHE A 11 -6.81 5.18 16.04
C PHE A 11 -7.47 3.89 15.52
N TYR A 12 -8.72 3.97 15.04
CA TYR A 12 -9.41 2.83 14.43
C TYR A 12 -8.70 2.34 13.16
N LEU A 13 -8.25 3.25 12.29
CA LEU A 13 -7.46 2.91 11.10
C LEU A 13 -6.13 2.28 11.50
N LEU A 14 -5.42 2.80 12.50
CA LEU A 14 -4.18 2.19 13.00
C LEU A 14 -4.39 0.75 13.51
N LEU A 15 -5.49 0.48 14.19
CA LEU A 15 -5.83 -0.87 14.66
C LEU A 15 -6.20 -1.81 13.50
N PHE A 16 -6.94 -1.31 12.51
CA PHE A 16 -7.31 -2.06 11.31
C PHE A 16 -6.08 -2.40 10.47
N TYR A 17 -5.23 -1.41 10.18
CA TYR A 17 -3.98 -1.60 9.46
C TYR A 17 -2.96 -2.43 10.23
N GLY A 18 -2.87 -2.29 11.56
CA GLY A 18 -1.99 -3.13 12.40
C GLY A 18 -2.38 -4.61 12.42
N LYS A 19 -3.66 -4.90 12.14
CA LYS A 19 -4.17 -6.28 11.98
C LYS A 19 -3.93 -6.82 10.57
N SER A 20 -3.89 -5.93 9.56
CA SER A 20 -3.59 -6.25 8.15
C SER A 20 -2.12 -6.09 7.76
N SER A 21 -1.24 -5.63 8.66
CA SER A 21 0.16 -5.32 8.34
C SER A 21 1.11 -6.52 8.44
N LEU A 22 0.60 -7.73 8.57
CA LEU A 22 1.45 -8.91 8.82
C LEU A 22 2.16 -9.41 7.55
N PHE A 23 1.90 -8.81 6.38
CA PHE A 23 2.26 -9.46 5.13
C PHE A 23 2.75 -8.56 3.97
N PHE A 24 2.71 -7.23 4.06
CA PHE A 24 3.44 -6.39 3.09
C PHE A 24 4.66 -5.77 3.74
N THR A 25 5.84 -6.20 3.27
CA THR A 25 7.18 -5.67 3.58
C THR A 25 7.11 -4.29 4.24
N HIS A 26 7.47 -4.26 5.52
CA HIS A 26 7.40 -3.17 6.51
C HIS A 26 7.76 -1.75 6.05
N ARG A 27 8.24 -1.52 4.83
CA ARG A 27 8.56 -0.20 4.28
C ARG A 27 7.56 0.34 3.28
N TYR A 28 6.92 -0.49 2.44
CA TYR A 28 6.16 0.01 1.29
C TYR A 28 4.78 0.56 1.66
N ILE A 29 4.09 -0.06 2.63
CA ILE A 29 2.79 0.43 3.11
C ILE A 29 2.96 1.40 4.29
N ILE A 30 3.99 1.19 5.11
CA ILE A 30 4.21 1.97 6.34
C ILE A 30 4.64 3.39 6.02
N LEU A 31 5.50 3.62 5.02
CA LEU A 31 5.93 4.97 4.66
C LEU A 31 4.74 5.86 4.24
N PRO A 32 3.91 5.47 3.26
CA PRO A 32 2.73 6.26 2.89
C PRO A 32 1.74 6.43 4.05
N ALA A 33 1.49 5.37 4.84
CA ALA A 33 0.57 5.42 5.96
C ALA A 33 1.06 6.35 7.08
N VAL A 34 2.35 6.31 7.42
CA VAL A 34 2.97 7.20 8.42
C VAL A 34 2.97 8.64 7.95
N PHE A 35 3.28 8.90 6.68
CA PHE A 35 3.21 10.26 6.13
C PHE A 35 1.78 10.80 6.14
N ALA A 36 0.79 9.98 5.77
CA ALA A 36 -0.63 10.37 5.81
C ALA A 36 -1.11 10.62 7.25
N LEU A 37 -0.69 9.81 8.21
CA LEU A 37 -1.05 9.99 9.61
C LEU A 37 -0.36 11.23 10.23
N ALA A 38 0.89 11.48 9.85
CA ALA A 38 1.64 12.65 10.28
C ALA A 38 1.05 13.94 9.70
N SER A 39 0.71 13.97 8.40
CA SER A 39 0.06 15.14 7.80
C SER A 39 -1.31 15.41 8.42
N ALA A 40 -2.12 14.36 8.64
CA ALA A 40 -3.40 14.48 9.32
C ALA A 40 -3.27 15.03 10.75
N ALA A 41 -2.29 14.55 11.53
CA ALA A 41 -2.03 15.05 12.87
C ALA A 41 -1.61 16.53 12.86
N VAL A 42 -0.74 16.94 11.93
CA VAL A 42 -0.31 18.34 11.77
C VAL A 42 -1.51 19.22 11.41
N LEU A 43 -2.37 18.80 10.48
CA LEU A 43 -3.57 19.55 10.09
C LEU A 43 -4.55 19.72 11.28
N VAL A 44 -4.70 18.70 12.13
CA VAL A 44 -5.52 18.79 13.35
C VAL A 44 -4.93 19.77 14.36
N VAL A 45 -3.62 19.71 14.62
CA VAL A 45 -2.94 20.62 15.55
C VAL A 45 -3.03 22.07 15.05
N VAL A 46 -2.75 22.29 13.77
CA VAL A 46 -2.87 23.59 13.11
C VAL A 46 -4.31 24.08 13.18
N GLY A 47 -5.31 23.24 12.90
CA GLY A 47 -6.73 23.58 13.03
C GLY A 47 -7.16 23.96 14.45
N CYS A 48 -6.70 23.22 15.46
CA CYS A 48 -6.94 23.54 16.87
C CYS A 48 -6.30 24.88 17.27
N LEU A 49 -5.04 25.10 16.91
CA LEU A 49 -4.35 26.37 17.15
C LEU A 49 -5.03 27.53 16.43
N GLY A 50 -5.47 27.35 15.19
CA GLY A 50 -6.25 28.33 14.44
C GLY A 50 -7.56 28.71 15.14
N SER A 51 -8.28 27.73 15.71
CA SER A 51 -9.49 28.02 16.48
C SER A 51 -9.19 28.80 17.77
N LEU A 52 -8.08 28.49 18.46
CA LEU A 52 -7.63 29.21 19.67
C LEU A 52 -7.16 30.63 19.35
N LEU A 53 -6.46 30.82 18.22
CA LEU A 53 -5.99 32.11 17.73
C LEU A 53 -7.16 32.97 17.21
N SER A 54 -8.22 32.35 16.69
CA SER A 54 -9.44 33.05 16.28
C SER A 54 -10.22 33.65 17.45
N PHE A 55 -9.99 33.20 18.69
CA PHE A 55 -10.53 33.87 19.89
C PHE A 55 -9.78 35.16 20.22
N ARG A 56 -8.61 35.41 19.63
CA ARG A 56 -7.98 36.74 19.64
C ARG A 56 -8.50 37.50 18.43
N ASP A 57 -9.14 38.65 18.67
CA ASP A 57 -9.66 39.58 17.65
C ASP A 57 -8.55 40.28 16.84
N SER A 58 -7.61 39.52 16.28
CA SER A 58 -6.53 40.02 15.44
C SER A 58 -6.69 39.50 14.02
N ILE A 59 -7.20 40.37 13.15
CA ILE A 59 -7.39 40.13 11.71
C ILE A 59 -6.08 39.67 11.05
N PHE A 60 -4.94 40.19 11.49
CA PHE A 60 -3.62 39.82 10.97
C PHE A 60 -3.26 38.36 11.24
N LEU A 61 -3.50 37.90 12.48
CA LEU A 61 -3.18 36.54 12.91
C LEU A 61 -4.09 35.50 12.22
N GLN A 62 -5.36 35.86 12.02
CA GLN A 62 -6.31 35.05 11.28
C GLN A 62 -5.96 34.98 9.79
N GLY A 63 -5.51 36.09 9.19
CA GLY A 63 -5.03 36.12 7.80
C GLY A 63 -3.78 35.25 7.59
N LEU A 64 -2.82 35.30 8.51
CA LEU A 64 -1.61 34.45 8.46
C LEU A 64 -1.97 32.96 8.56
N PHE A 65 -2.93 32.60 9.41
CA PHE A 65 -3.39 31.22 9.55
C PHE A 65 -4.00 30.69 8.25
N VAL A 66 -4.90 31.45 7.62
CA VAL A 66 -5.52 31.06 6.35
C VAL A 66 -4.46 30.95 5.24
N PHE A 67 -3.51 31.87 5.19
CA PHE A 67 -2.40 31.81 4.23
C PHE A 67 -1.58 30.52 4.38
N LEU A 68 -1.23 30.12 5.60
CA LEU A 68 -0.51 28.88 5.87
C LEU A 68 -1.32 27.64 5.47
N LEU A 69 -2.64 27.63 5.70
CA LEU A 69 -3.51 26.53 5.27
C LEU A 69 -3.55 26.39 3.74
N VAL A 70 -3.69 27.52 3.03
CA VAL A 70 -3.66 27.53 1.55
C VAL A 70 -2.31 27.01 1.06
N LEU A 71 -1.21 27.42 1.68
CA LEU A 71 0.12 26.95 1.31
C LEU A 71 0.26 25.43 1.50
N VAL A 72 -0.14 24.89 2.66
CA VAL A 72 -0.12 23.43 2.89
C VAL A 72 -1.01 22.69 1.89
N PHE A 73 -2.21 23.21 1.61
CA PHE A 73 -3.11 22.61 0.62
C PHE A 73 -2.50 22.58 -0.78
N THR A 74 -1.82 23.64 -1.21
CA THR A 74 -1.13 23.67 -2.51
C THR A 74 0.03 22.69 -2.57
N LEU A 75 0.80 22.54 -1.49
CA LEU A 75 1.89 21.56 -1.42
C LEU A 75 1.36 20.12 -1.44
N GLU A 76 0.32 19.83 -0.66
CA GLU A 76 -0.29 18.51 -0.59
C GLU A 76 -0.95 18.11 -1.90
N SER A 77 -1.71 19.02 -2.54
CA SER A 77 -2.31 18.76 -3.85
C SER A 77 -1.25 18.53 -4.93
N THR A 78 -0.14 19.28 -4.91
CA THR A 78 0.98 19.07 -5.83
C THR A 78 1.65 17.72 -5.59
N ALA A 79 1.92 17.35 -4.34
CA ALA A 79 2.49 16.05 -3.97
C ALA A 79 1.56 14.89 -4.39
N SER A 80 0.26 15.03 -4.18
CA SER A 80 -0.75 14.06 -4.59
C SER A 80 -0.82 13.92 -6.11
N ALA A 81 -0.80 15.03 -6.86
CA ALA A 81 -0.77 15.01 -8.32
C ALA A 81 0.50 14.33 -8.84
N LEU A 82 1.67 14.66 -8.28
CA LEU A 82 2.93 14.00 -8.61
C LEU A 82 2.86 12.50 -8.31
N ALA A 83 2.33 12.09 -7.16
CA ALA A 83 2.13 10.69 -6.82
C ALA A 83 1.22 9.98 -7.82
N PHE A 84 0.15 10.63 -8.29
CA PHE A 84 -0.74 10.09 -9.33
C PHE A 84 -0.06 9.96 -10.70
N PHE A 85 0.73 10.95 -11.11
CA PHE A 85 1.47 10.84 -12.37
C PHE A 85 2.57 9.78 -12.30
N HIS A 86 3.28 9.70 -11.18
CA HIS A 86 4.28 8.67 -10.97
C HIS A 86 3.67 7.28 -10.81
N SER A 87 2.44 7.16 -10.28
CA SER A 87 1.75 5.87 -10.23
C SER A 87 1.36 5.37 -11.61
N LYS A 88 1.09 6.25 -12.58
CA LYS A 88 0.96 5.85 -14.00
C LYS A 88 2.26 5.37 -14.62
N LYS A 89 3.42 5.75 -14.06
CA LYS A 89 4.74 5.28 -14.50
C LYS A 89 5.15 3.94 -13.87
N LEU A 90 4.37 3.44 -12.88
CA LEU A 90 4.57 2.12 -12.28
C LEU A 90 4.52 0.98 -13.30
N ASP A 91 4.00 1.18 -14.51
CA ASP A 91 4.08 0.16 -15.57
C ASP A 91 5.53 -0.33 -15.81
N SER A 92 6.51 0.56 -15.65
CA SER A 92 7.93 0.20 -15.71
C SER A 92 8.44 -0.58 -14.50
N GLU A 93 7.83 -0.39 -13.33
CA GLU A 93 8.09 -1.17 -12.12
C GLU A 93 7.33 -2.52 -12.13
N LEU A 94 6.15 -2.59 -12.75
CA LEU A 94 5.49 -3.87 -13.02
C LEU A 94 6.33 -4.75 -13.95
N ALA A 95 7.10 -4.16 -14.87
CA ALA A 95 8.08 -4.88 -15.67
C ALA A 95 9.27 -5.40 -14.83
N SER A 96 9.62 -4.71 -13.73
CA SER A 96 10.62 -5.23 -12.78
C SER A 96 10.05 -6.39 -11.95
N LEU A 97 8.75 -6.31 -11.60
CA LEU A 97 8.01 -7.37 -10.92
C LEU A 97 7.91 -8.64 -11.79
N SER A 98 7.63 -8.53 -13.09
CA SER A 98 7.64 -9.68 -13.99
C SER A 98 9.03 -10.34 -14.08
N GLY A 99 10.09 -9.54 -13.98
CA GLY A 99 11.47 -10.03 -13.84
C GLY A 99 11.71 -10.87 -12.56
N MET A 100 11.02 -10.56 -11.46
CA MET A 100 11.08 -11.39 -10.24
C MET A 100 10.42 -12.76 -10.44
N PHE A 101 9.29 -12.82 -11.15
CA PHE A 101 8.63 -14.09 -11.50
C PHE A 101 9.51 -14.96 -12.41
N GLN A 102 10.33 -14.35 -13.27
CA GLN A 102 11.32 -15.07 -14.09
C GLN A 102 12.45 -15.71 -13.26
N GLN A 103 12.78 -15.13 -12.11
CA GLN A 103 13.81 -15.64 -11.18
C GLN A 103 13.24 -16.55 -10.08
N TYR A 104 11.92 -16.77 -10.09
CA TYR A 104 11.26 -17.63 -9.13
C TYR A 104 11.76 -19.07 -9.24
N THR A 105 12.11 -19.65 -8.10
CA THR A 105 12.72 -20.99 -8.03
C THR A 105 11.90 -21.97 -7.19
N GLY A 106 10.91 -21.50 -6.42
CA GLY A 106 10.13 -22.30 -5.48
C GLY A 106 10.91 -22.79 -4.26
N SER A 107 12.18 -22.36 -4.11
CA SER A 107 13.01 -22.68 -2.95
C SER A 107 12.75 -21.69 -1.82
N SER A 108 12.53 -22.20 -0.61
CA SER A 108 12.38 -21.40 0.62
C SER A 108 13.64 -20.63 1.01
N GLN A 109 14.80 -20.94 0.41
CA GLN A 109 16.06 -20.20 0.62
C GLN A 109 16.20 -18.99 -0.31
N SER A 110 15.39 -18.90 -1.37
CA SER A 110 15.40 -17.76 -2.29
C SER A 110 14.55 -16.63 -1.72
N HIS A 111 15.19 -15.48 -1.46
CA HIS A 111 14.48 -14.27 -1.05
C HIS A 111 13.41 -13.84 -2.07
N ILE A 112 13.61 -14.13 -3.35
CA ILE A 112 12.65 -13.82 -4.41
C ILE A 112 11.41 -14.72 -4.29
N SER A 113 11.60 -16.03 -4.12
CA SER A 113 10.46 -16.95 -3.96
C SER A 113 9.64 -16.62 -2.71
N TRP A 114 10.32 -16.36 -1.58
CA TRP A 114 9.65 -15.95 -0.35
C TRP A 114 8.83 -14.66 -0.50
N ALA A 115 9.38 -13.65 -1.20
CA ALA A 115 8.68 -12.39 -1.43
C ALA A 115 7.47 -12.55 -2.35
N VAL A 116 7.58 -13.38 -3.40
CA VAL A 116 6.48 -13.67 -4.33
C VAL A 116 5.38 -14.45 -3.62
N ASP A 117 5.73 -15.52 -2.90
CA ASP A 117 4.77 -16.37 -2.20
C ASP A 117 4.03 -15.59 -1.12
N GLY A 118 4.75 -14.79 -0.30
CA GLY A 118 4.13 -13.96 0.73
C GLY A 118 3.24 -12.85 0.20
N ALA A 119 3.57 -12.26 -0.96
CA ALA A 119 2.73 -11.26 -1.61
C ALA A 119 1.42 -11.88 -2.13
N GLN A 120 1.48 -13.08 -2.71
CA GLN A 120 0.33 -13.81 -3.24
C GLN A 120 -0.61 -14.26 -2.12
N GLU A 121 -0.06 -14.84 -1.05
CA GLU A 121 -0.84 -15.30 0.09
C GLU A 121 -1.57 -14.15 0.78
N GLU A 122 -1.00 -12.94 0.83
CA GLU A 122 -1.69 -11.84 1.51
C GLU A 122 -2.68 -11.08 0.66
N LEU A 123 -2.28 -10.73 -0.56
CA LEU A 123 -3.20 -10.02 -1.46
C LEU A 123 -4.27 -10.97 -1.98
N GLN A 124 -4.15 -12.27 -1.69
CA GLN A 124 -4.97 -13.33 -2.26
C GLN A 124 -5.00 -13.19 -3.79
N CYS A 125 -3.82 -13.00 -4.38
CA CYS A 125 -3.62 -12.79 -5.81
C CYS A 125 -2.71 -13.86 -6.40
N CYS A 126 -2.81 -14.08 -7.71
CA CYS A 126 -1.94 -14.99 -8.43
C CYS A 126 -1.42 -14.32 -9.70
N GLY A 127 -0.09 -14.17 -9.79
CA GLY A 127 0.55 -13.40 -10.87
C GLY A 127 0.67 -11.91 -10.59
N VAL A 128 1.11 -11.16 -11.60
CA VAL A 128 1.23 -9.69 -11.56
C VAL A 128 -0.11 -9.05 -11.94
N GLN A 129 -0.75 -9.59 -12.97
CA GLN A 129 -2.08 -9.23 -13.44
C GLN A 129 -3.03 -10.42 -13.40
N ASP A 130 -2.55 -11.62 -13.76
CA ASP A 130 -3.36 -12.83 -13.86
C ASP A 130 -2.49 -14.08 -13.62
N TYR A 131 -3.10 -15.21 -13.25
CA TYR A 131 -2.37 -16.47 -13.02
C TYR A 131 -1.60 -16.92 -14.28
N LYS A 132 -2.04 -16.48 -15.46
CA LYS A 132 -1.40 -16.71 -16.76
C LYS A 132 0.02 -16.15 -16.84
N ASP A 133 0.38 -15.19 -16.00
CA ASP A 133 1.74 -14.65 -15.94
C ASP A 133 2.78 -15.74 -15.60
N TRP A 134 2.37 -16.80 -14.90
CA TRP A 134 3.21 -17.96 -14.64
C TRP A 134 3.56 -18.73 -15.90
N MET A 135 2.70 -18.76 -16.92
CA MET A 135 2.89 -19.59 -18.14
C MET A 135 4.18 -19.25 -18.90
N GLY A 136 4.63 -17.99 -18.80
CA GLY A 136 5.87 -17.52 -19.43
C GLY A 136 7.13 -17.67 -18.57
N THR A 137 7.05 -18.31 -17.40
CA THR A 137 8.19 -18.41 -16.46
C THR A 137 8.96 -19.73 -16.60
N PRO A 138 10.26 -19.76 -16.26
CA PRO A 138 11.05 -20.99 -16.26
C PRO A 138 10.54 -22.02 -15.26
N TRP A 139 9.93 -21.54 -14.16
CA TRP A 139 9.34 -22.39 -13.13
C TRP A 139 8.17 -23.21 -13.69
N PHE A 140 7.25 -22.58 -14.42
CA PHE A 140 6.09 -23.25 -15.02
C PHE A 140 6.49 -24.36 -15.99
N ASN A 141 7.55 -24.11 -16.79
CA ASN A 141 8.09 -25.14 -17.68
C ASN A 141 8.71 -26.31 -16.89
N ARG A 142 9.43 -26.01 -15.80
CA ARG A 142 10.04 -27.03 -14.93
C ARG A 142 9.00 -27.93 -14.26
N THR A 143 7.84 -27.40 -13.91
CA THR A 143 6.78 -28.15 -13.22
C THR A 143 5.82 -28.88 -14.18
N GLY A 144 6.11 -28.90 -15.48
CA GLY A 144 5.32 -29.63 -16.48
C GLY A 144 4.17 -28.83 -17.08
N GLY A 145 4.13 -27.51 -16.87
CA GLY A 145 3.23 -26.60 -17.58
C GLY A 145 1.74 -26.67 -17.18
N LEU A 146 1.45 -27.18 -15.98
CA LEU A 146 0.08 -27.41 -15.50
C LEU A 146 -0.17 -26.89 -14.08
N SER A 147 0.83 -26.24 -13.47
CA SER A 147 0.78 -25.81 -12.08
C SER A 147 1.22 -24.37 -11.89
N VAL A 148 0.73 -23.76 -10.80
CA VAL A 148 1.13 -22.47 -10.22
C VAL A 148 1.62 -22.71 -8.78
N PRO A 149 2.38 -21.80 -8.17
CA PRO A 149 2.81 -21.99 -6.79
C PRO A 149 1.63 -22.14 -5.83
N CYS A 150 1.82 -22.92 -4.77
CA CYS A 150 0.77 -23.13 -3.77
C CYS A 150 0.37 -21.84 -3.04
N SER A 151 1.17 -20.78 -3.10
CA SER A 151 0.81 -19.45 -2.60
C SER A 151 -0.32 -18.78 -3.39
N CYS A 152 -0.59 -19.20 -4.63
CA CYS A 152 -1.76 -18.75 -5.38
C CYS A 152 -3.06 -19.37 -4.85
N CYS A 153 -2.98 -20.52 -4.17
CA CYS A 153 -4.15 -21.24 -3.69
C CYS A 153 -5.00 -20.40 -2.75
N ASN A 154 -6.27 -20.26 -3.11
CA ASN A 154 -7.24 -19.61 -2.24
C ASN A 154 -7.53 -20.46 -0.99
N SER A 155 -7.54 -19.83 0.18
CA SER A 155 -7.86 -20.45 1.48
C SER A 155 -9.24 -21.12 1.56
N THR A 156 -10.11 -20.90 0.58
CA THR A 156 -11.43 -21.55 0.44
C THR A 156 -11.37 -23.00 -0.05
N PHE A 157 -10.25 -23.46 -0.63
CA PHE A 157 -10.09 -24.83 -1.09
C PHE A 157 -9.56 -25.75 0.03
N LEU A 158 -10.27 -26.84 0.35
CA LEU A 158 -9.84 -27.83 1.35
C LEU A 158 -8.53 -28.55 0.98
N SER A 159 -8.19 -28.57 -0.31
CA SER A 159 -6.98 -29.24 -0.84
C SER A 159 -6.61 -28.57 -2.15
N CYS A 160 -5.66 -27.65 -2.11
CA CYS A 160 -5.13 -27.02 -3.32
C CYS A 160 -3.71 -27.55 -3.57
N ASN A 161 -3.53 -28.15 -4.75
CA ASN A 161 -2.24 -28.68 -5.22
C ASN A 161 -1.56 -27.73 -6.22
N GLY A 162 -2.07 -26.49 -6.36
CA GLY A 162 -1.56 -25.50 -7.30
C GLY A 162 -1.75 -25.90 -8.76
N THR A 163 -2.84 -26.56 -9.13
CA THR A 163 -3.16 -26.86 -10.54
C THR A 163 -3.91 -25.69 -11.18
N LEU A 164 -3.82 -25.52 -12.51
CA LEU A 164 -4.52 -24.45 -13.24
C LEU A 164 -6.06 -24.53 -13.15
N ASP A 165 -6.60 -25.68 -12.73
CA ASP A 165 -8.03 -25.90 -12.51
C ASP A 165 -8.51 -25.28 -11.19
N GLN A 166 -7.57 -25.03 -10.27
CA GLN A 166 -7.76 -24.44 -8.94
C GLN A 166 -6.62 -23.44 -8.65
N PRO A 167 -6.48 -22.37 -9.45
CA PRO A 167 -5.43 -21.38 -9.27
C PRO A 167 -5.69 -20.48 -8.06
#